data_AF-A0AAE3F0H2-F1
#
_entry.id   AF-A0AAE3F0H2-F1
#
_cell.length_a   1.000
_cell.length_b   1.000
_cell.length_c   1.000
_cell.angle_alpha   90.00
_cell.angle_beta   90.00
_cell.angle_gamma   90.00
#
_symmetry.space_group_name_H-M   'P 1'
#
loop_
_entity.id
_entity.type
_entity.pdbx_description
1 polymer ?
#
loop_
_entity_poly.entity_id
_entity_poly.type
_entity_poly.pdbx_seq_one_letter_code
_entity_poly.pdbx_strand_id
1 'polypeptide(L)'
;YFFSLDTKQTSECLDGCLSVWPVFYQSNITVDAGLDANDFATIDRTDGAKQTTYKGWPLYYYASDGSAGDTKGDKVNNVWYIAKPDYSLMYVRSQLVGHDGKNYKDDYTEGDG
;
A
#
# COMPACT_ATOMS: atom_id res chain seq x y z
N TYR A 1 0.33 1.79 -7.11
CA TYR A 1 -0.19 0.65 -6.32
C TYR A 1 -0.19 1.00 -4.85
N PHE A 2 -1.02 0.32 -4.05
CA PHE A 2 -0.89 0.26 -2.60
C PHE A 2 -0.61 -1.18 -2.16
N PHE A 3 0.02 -1.33 -1.01
CA PHE A 3 0.37 -2.62 -0.42
C PHE A 3 -0.61 -2.93 0.71
N SER A 4 -1.31 -4.05 0.66
CA SER A 4 -2.29 -4.39 1.69
C SER A 4 -1.67 -4.76 3.03
N LEU A 5 -0.36 -5.04 3.11
CA LEU A 5 0.31 -5.23 4.40
C LEU A 5 0.67 -3.90 5.06
N ASP A 6 0.62 -2.78 4.32
CA ASP A 6 0.80 -1.46 4.91
C ASP A 6 -0.37 -1.15 5.84
N THR A 7 -0.06 -0.64 7.03
CA THR A 7 -1.06 -0.05 7.91
C THR A 7 -1.22 1.43 7.58
N LYS A 8 -2.33 2.06 8.02
CA LYS A 8 -2.64 3.44 7.63
C LYS A 8 -1.45 4.37 7.94
N GLN A 9 -0.92 5.01 6.89
CA GLN A 9 0.25 5.90 6.90
C GLN A 9 1.61 5.27 7.25
N THR A 10 1.72 3.94 7.33
CA THR A 10 2.99 3.25 7.59
C THR A 10 3.29 2.27 6.46
N SER A 11 4.51 2.35 5.92
CA SER A 11 4.98 1.43 4.89
C SER A 11 5.78 0.28 5.51
N GLU A 12 5.37 -0.96 5.23
CA GLU A 12 6.10 -2.18 5.54
C GLU A 12 7.05 -2.61 4.41
N CYS A 13 6.94 -2.02 3.21
CA CYS A 13 7.85 -2.28 2.10
C CYS A 13 9.19 -1.55 2.30
N LEU A 14 10.19 -2.28 2.79
CA LEU A 14 11.55 -1.81 3.05
C LEU A 14 12.59 -2.64 2.27
N ASP A 15 13.82 -2.12 2.19
CA ASP A 15 14.99 -2.81 1.63
C ASP A 15 14.72 -3.46 0.25
N GLY A 16 14.87 -4.78 0.15
CA GLY A 16 14.70 -5.54 -1.10
C GLY A 16 13.32 -5.39 -1.73
N CYS A 17 12.28 -5.08 -0.94
CA CYS A 17 10.94 -4.81 -1.47
C CYS A 17 10.94 -3.61 -2.43
N LEU A 18 11.73 -2.57 -2.13
CA LEU A 18 11.81 -1.34 -2.90
C LEU A 18 12.42 -1.52 -4.30
N SER A 19 13.16 -2.61 -4.53
CA SER A 19 13.69 -2.94 -5.87
C SER A 19 12.59 -3.34 -6.85
N VAL A 20 11.49 -3.93 -6.34
CA VAL A 20 10.34 -4.36 -7.13
C VAL A 20 9.19 -3.35 -7.04
N TRP A 21 9.06 -2.70 -5.89
CA TRP A 21 8.03 -1.73 -5.58
C TRP A 21 8.65 -0.39 -5.15
N PRO A 22 9.22 0.39 -6.09
CA PRO A 22 9.77 1.68 -5.75
C PRO A 22 8.70 2.62 -5.19
N VAL A 23 9.08 3.45 -4.22
CA VAL A 23 8.19 4.46 -3.63
C VAL A 23 7.70 5.45 -4.70
N PHE A 24 6.41 5.76 -4.68
CA PHE A 24 5.86 6.91 -5.37
C PHE A 24 5.89 8.12 -4.43
N TYR A 25 6.61 9.17 -4.85
CA TYR A 25 6.62 10.45 -4.17
C TYR A 25 6.50 11.59 -5.17
N GLN A 26 5.60 12.51 -4.87
CA GLN A 26 5.45 13.77 -5.58
C GLN A 26 5.25 14.88 -4.55
N SER A 27 6.12 15.89 -4.57
CA SER A 27 6.07 17.00 -3.60
C SER A 27 4.86 17.90 -3.81
N ASN A 28 4.48 18.14 -5.06
CA ASN A 28 3.32 18.93 -5.46
C ASN A 28 2.42 18.08 -6.34
N ILE A 29 1.40 17.46 -5.74
CA ILE A 29 0.46 16.62 -6.49
C ILE A 29 -0.50 17.51 -7.30
N THR A 30 -0.63 17.20 -8.58
CA THR A 30 -1.69 17.72 -9.44
C THR A 30 -2.51 16.52 -9.89
N VAL A 31 -3.83 16.62 -9.79
CA VAL A 31 -4.73 15.50 -10.06
C VAL A 31 -5.70 15.86 -11.18
N ASP A 32 -6.00 14.88 -12.02
CA ASP A 32 -6.97 15.01 -13.09
C ASP A 32 -8.41 15.01 -12.55
N ALA A 33 -9.37 15.35 -13.42
CA ALA A 33 -10.79 15.30 -13.09
C ALA A 33 -11.20 13.89 -12.61
N GLY A 34 -11.95 13.84 -11.49
CA GLY A 34 -12.39 12.59 -10.87
C GLY A 34 -11.53 12.11 -9.69
N LEU A 35 -10.44 12.82 -9.39
CA LEU A 35 -9.64 12.64 -8.19
C LEU A 35 -9.78 13.88 -7.28
N ASP A 36 -9.74 13.68 -5.97
CA ASP A 36 -9.66 14.76 -4.98
C ASP A 36 -8.21 14.89 -4.52
N ALA A 37 -7.61 16.08 -4.64
CA ALA A 37 -6.27 16.34 -4.15
C ALA A 37 -6.15 16.14 -2.63
N ASN A 38 -7.25 16.31 -1.88
CA ASN A 38 -7.28 16.11 -0.42
C ASN A 38 -7.20 14.63 -0.02
N ASP A 39 -7.43 13.69 -0.95
CA ASP A 39 -7.16 12.27 -0.70
C ASP A 39 -5.66 12.00 -0.64
N PHE A 40 -4.82 12.91 -1.13
CA PHE A 40 -3.38 12.72 -1.17
C PHE A 40 -2.70 13.44 0.00
N ALA A 41 -1.75 12.75 0.63
CA ALA A 41 -0.91 13.31 1.68
C ALA A 41 0.53 12.79 1.53
N THR A 42 1.45 13.30 2.34
CA THR A 42 2.84 12.81 2.41
C THR A 42 3.10 12.22 3.79
N ILE A 43 3.83 11.11 3.83
CA ILE A 43 4.40 10.53 5.05
C ILE A 43 5.92 10.60 5.00
N ASP A 44 6.53 10.73 6.17
CA ASP A 44 7.95 10.50 6.38
C ASP A 44 8.13 9.03 6.76
N ARG A 45 8.89 8.29 5.96
CA ARG A 45 9.15 6.85 6.15
C ARG A 45 10.24 6.65 7.20
N THR A 46 10.28 5.45 7.76
CA THR A 46 11.29 5.04 8.75
C THR A 46 12.71 4.99 8.17
N ASP A 47 12.84 4.78 6.86
CA ASP A 47 14.10 4.85 6.10
C ASP A 47 14.54 6.29 5.76
N GLY A 48 13.78 7.31 6.19
CA GLY A 48 14.05 8.72 5.97
C GLY A 48 13.57 9.28 4.64
N ALA A 49 13.02 8.45 3.75
CA ALA A 49 12.42 8.93 2.49
C ALA A 49 11.02 9.50 2.72
N LYS A 50 10.57 10.37 1.81
CA LYS A 50 9.18 10.82 1.74
C LYS A 50 8.39 9.93 0.79
N GLN A 51 7.11 9.74 1.08
CA GLN A 51 6.21 8.98 0.23
C GLN A 51 4.84 9.63 0.17
N THR A 52 4.27 9.66 -1.03
CA THR A 52 2.90 10.11 -1.21
C THR A 52 1.94 8.99 -0.86
N THR A 53 0.84 9.33 -0.22
CA THR A 53 -0.26 8.42 0.13
C THR A 53 -1.51 8.80 -0.64
N TYR A 54 -2.41 7.85 -0.84
CA TYR A 54 -3.77 8.07 -1.33
C TYR A 54 -4.77 7.46 -0.35
N LYS A 55 -5.71 8.26 0.16
CA LYS A 55 -6.65 7.88 1.23
C LYS A 55 -5.94 7.24 2.44
N GLY A 56 -4.72 7.69 2.73
CA GLY A 56 -3.86 7.20 3.81
C GLY A 56 -3.04 5.95 3.49
N TRP A 57 -3.10 5.42 2.28
CA TRP A 57 -2.31 4.27 1.83
C TRP A 57 -1.03 4.71 1.11
N PRO A 58 0.16 4.22 1.51
CA PRO A 58 1.41 4.50 0.82
C PRO A 58 1.38 4.04 -0.64
N LEU A 59 1.85 4.90 -1.55
CA LEU A 59 1.83 4.64 -2.98
C LEU A 59 3.18 4.14 -3.50
N TYR A 60 3.13 3.22 -4.45
CA TYR A 60 4.29 2.61 -5.09
C TYR A 60 4.14 2.53 -6.62
N TYR A 61 5.28 2.58 -7.29
CA TYR A 61 5.44 2.07 -8.66
C TYR A 61 5.62 0.55 -8.66
N TYR A 62 5.58 -0.05 -9.84
CA TYR A 62 5.93 -1.46 -10.03
C TYR A 62 7.03 -1.57 -11.08
N ALA A 63 8.14 -2.23 -10.73
CA ALA A 63 9.34 -2.27 -11.58
C ALA A 63 9.14 -2.99 -12.93
N SER A 64 8.11 -3.84 -13.06
CA SER A 64 7.81 -4.54 -14.32
C SER A 64 6.77 -3.83 -15.19
N ASP A 65 6.21 -2.70 -14.73
CA ASP A 65 5.42 -1.82 -15.59
C ASP A 65 6.38 -0.97 -16.44
N GLY A 66 6.23 -1.05 -17.77
CA GLY A 66 7.16 -0.42 -18.72
C GLY A 66 6.52 0.65 -19.59
N SER A 67 5.20 0.80 -19.52
CA SER A 67 4.43 1.75 -20.33
C SER A 67 3.28 2.34 -19.54
N ALA A 68 2.86 3.54 -19.93
CA ALA A 68 1.68 4.17 -19.32
C ALA A 68 0.45 3.28 -19.53
N GLY A 69 -0.29 3.03 -18.44
CA GLY A 69 -1.46 2.14 -18.45
C GLY A 69 -1.14 0.68 -18.15
N ASP A 70 0.14 0.29 -18.06
CA ASP A 70 0.49 -1.03 -17.54
C ASP A 70 -0.03 -1.19 -16.10
N THR A 71 -0.56 -2.38 -15.82
CA THR A 71 -1.18 -2.72 -14.53
C THR A 71 -0.71 -4.09 -14.03
N LYS A 72 0.51 -4.51 -14.39
CA LYS A 72 1.02 -5.87 -14.13
C LYS A 72 1.25 -6.14 -12.64
N GLY A 73 1.34 -5.08 -11.84
CA GLY A 73 1.47 -5.17 -10.39
C GLY A 73 0.15 -5.52 -9.68
N ASP A 74 -0.99 -5.47 -10.37
CA ASP A 74 -2.27 -5.76 -9.73
C ASP A 74 -2.33 -7.23 -9.29
N LYS A 75 -2.74 -7.45 -8.04
CA LYS A 75 -2.88 -8.76 -7.39
C LYS A 75 -1.59 -9.57 -7.28
N VAL A 76 -0.41 -8.95 -7.44
CA VAL A 76 0.85 -9.64 -7.14
C VAL A 76 0.81 -10.13 -5.69
N ASN A 77 1.02 -11.44 -5.51
CA ASN A 77 0.93 -12.14 -4.22
C ASN A 77 -0.39 -11.94 -3.45
N ASN A 78 -1.46 -11.49 -4.11
CA ASN A 78 -2.73 -11.09 -3.49
C ASN A 78 -2.58 -10.04 -2.38
N VAL A 79 -1.56 -9.17 -2.50
CA VAL A 79 -1.28 -8.11 -1.52
C VAL A 79 -0.97 -6.77 -2.16
N TRP A 80 -0.76 -6.71 -3.48
CA TRP A 80 -0.54 -5.47 -4.20
C TRP A 80 -1.75 -5.13 -5.06
N TYR A 81 -2.21 -3.89 -5.01
CA TYR A 81 -3.44 -3.48 -5.70
C TYR A 81 -3.27 -2.10 -6.32
N ILE A 82 -3.92 -1.86 -7.45
CA ILE A 82 -3.93 -0.52 -8.08
C ILE A 82 -4.65 0.45 -7.12
N ALA A 83 -4.10 1.64 -6.87
CA ALA A 83 -4.84 2.64 -6.09
C ALA A 83 -5.86 3.34 -7.00
N LYS A 84 -7.15 3.04 -6.83
CA LYS A 84 -8.23 3.59 -7.67
C LYS A 84 -9.25 4.37 -6.83
N PRO A 85 -9.87 5.42 -7.40
CA PRO A 85 -10.90 6.19 -6.69
C PRO A 85 -12.23 5.47 -6.53
N ASP A 86 -12.51 4.47 -7.36
CA ASP A 86 -13.78 3.74 -7.44
C ASP A 86 -13.89 2.56 -6.47
N TYR A 87 -12.85 2.31 -5.67
CA TYR A 87 -12.92 1.30 -4.62
C TYR A 87 -13.88 1.72 -3.51
N SER A 88 -14.85 0.85 -3.24
CA SER A 88 -15.72 0.97 -2.06
C SER A 88 -14.97 0.65 -0.76
N LEU A 89 -13.96 -0.22 -0.83
CA LEU A 89 -13.13 -0.61 0.31
C LEU A 89 -11.68 -0.82 -0.13
N MET A 90 -10.75 -0.24 0.63
CA MET A 90 -9.35 -0.61 0.66
C MET A 90 -9.10 -1.31 1.99
N TYR A 91 -8.54 -2.52 1.96
CA TYR A 91 -8.40 -3.34 3.16
C TYR A 91 -6.94 -3.63 3.46
N VAL A 92 -6.64 -3.75 4.75
CA VAL A 92 -5.36 -4.23 5.25
C VAL A 92 -5.45 -5.75 5.39
N ARG A 93 -4.37 -6.43 5.02
CA ARG A 93 -4.13 -7.82 5.36
C ARG A 93 -3.09 -7.81 6.48
N SER A 94 -3.51 -8.14 7.68
CA SER A 94 -2.64 -8.21 8.86
C SER A 94 -2.89 -9.49 9.63
N GLN A 95 -1.88 -9.94 10.36
CA GLN A 95 -2.00 -11.03 11.32
C GLN A 95 -3.15 -10.74 12.30
N LEU A 96 -4.05 -11.71 12.50
CA LEU A 96 -5.07 -11.61 13.54
C LEU A 96 -4.41 -11.83 14.90
N VAL A 97 -4.55 -10.84 15.80
CA VAL A 97 -4.00 -10.90 17.17
C VAL A 97 -5.15 -10.79 18.16
N GLY A 98 -5.28 -11.78 19.04
CA GLY A 98 -6.29 -11.81 20.09
C GLY A 98 -6.01 -10.81 21.22
N HIS A 99 -7.01 -10.56 22.06
CA HIS A 99 -6.84 -9.72 23.26
C HIS A 99 -5.85 -10.30 24.28
N ASP A 100 -5.55 -11.59 24.17
CA ASP A 100 -4.52 -12.29 24.93
C ASP A 100 -3.11 -12.14 24.33
N GLY A 101 -2.98 -11.38 23.24
CA GLY A 101 -1.72 -11.12 22.55
C GLY A 101 -1.25 -12.26 21.65
N LYS A 102 -2.07 -13.29 21.45
CA LYS A 102 -1.72 -14.45 20.61
C LYS A 102 -2.11 -14.24 19.17
N ASN A 103 -1.36 -14.86 18.26
CA ASN A 103 -1.67 -14.90 16.84
C ASN A 103 -2.70 -15.98 16.55
N TYR A 104 -3.62 -15.68 15.65
CA TYR A 104 -4.69 -16.57 15.22
C TYR A 104 -4.78 -16.65 13.70
N LYS A 105 -5.19 -17.82 13.21
CA LYS A 105 -5.59 -18.01 11.82
C LYS A 105 -7.03 -17.56 11.59
N ASP A 106 -7.44 -17.56 10.33
CA ASP A 106 -8.82 -17.26 9.91
C ASP A 106 -9.86 -18.24 10.47
N ASP A 107 -9.44 -19.47 10.80
CA ASP A 107 -10.26 -20.48 11.49
C ASP A 107 -10.25 -20.36 13.03
N TYR A 108 -9.69 -19.27 13.57
CA TYR A 108 -9.55 -18.99 15.00
C TYR A 108 -8.66 -19.97 15.77
N THR A 109 -7.87 -20.81 15.09
CA THR A 109 -6.82 -21.60 15.75
C THR A 109 -5.58 -20.74 16.03
N GLU A 110 -4.91 -20.99 17.14
CA GLU A 110 -3.67 -20.28 17.50
C GLU A 110 -2.57 -20.59 16.46
N GLY A 111 -1.94 -19.55 15.93
CA GLY A 111 -0.86 -19.63 14.95
C GLY A 111 -0.81 -18.44 13.98
N ASP A 112 0.25 -18.39 13.19
CA ASP A 112 0.44 -17.36 12.16
C ASP A 112 -0.39 -17.67 10.90
N GLY A 113 -0.94 -16.62 10.25
CA GLY A 113 -1.85 -16.71 9.09
C GLY A 113 -1.69 -15.58 8.08
#